data_AF-A0A022L266-F1
#
_entry.id   AF-A0A022L266-F1
#
_cell.length_a   1.000
_cell.length_b   1.000
_cell.length_c   1.000
_cell.angle_alpha   90.00
_cell.angle_beta   90.00
_cell.angle_gamma   90.00
#
_symmetry.space_group_name_H-M   'P 1'
#
loop_
_entity.id
_entity.type
_entity.pdbx_description
1 polymer ?
#
loop_
_entity_poly.entity_id
_entity_poly.type
_entity_poly.pdbx_seq_one_letter_code
_entity_poly.pdbx_strand_id
1 'polypeptide(L)' 'MSDHPIVVTGAASGIGAALATLLRRRGVQVIGLDRTATDDTIPCDLSDPHSIQAAIDNLPAQLGGLANV' A
#
# COMPACT_ATOMS: atom_id res chain seq x y z
N MET A 1 -6.39 6.47 -17.28
CA MET A 1 -6.01 6.06 -15.91
C MET A 1 -4.56 6.48 -15.71
N SER A 2 -4.16 6.96 -14.53
CA SER A 2 -2.75 7.24 -14.29
C SER A 2 -1.99 5.91 -14.23
N ASP A 3 -0.78 5.88 -14.79
CA ASP A 3 0.11 4.71 -14.74
C ASP A 3 0.77 4.55 -13.35
N HIS A 4 0.45 5.43 -12.40
CA HIS A 4 1.03 5.45 -11.07
C HIS A 4 0.24 4.57 -10.09
N PRO A 5 0.92 3.80 -9.25
CA PRO A 5 0.26 2.88 -8.32
C PRO A 5 -0.50 3.64 -7.23
N ILE A 6 -1.54 2.99 -6.70
CA ILE A 6 -2.21 3.43 -5.47
C ILE A 6 -1.57 2.69 -4.30
N VAL A 7 -1.22 3.43 -3.25
CA VAL A 7 -0.80 2.85 -1.98
C VAL A 7 -2.01 2.60 -1.10
N VAL A 8 -2.09 1.43 -0.47
CA VAL A 8 -3.16 1.08 0.48
C VAL A 8 -2.53 0.69 1.81
N THR A 9 -2.90 1.36 2.90
CA THR A 9 -2.51 0.94 4.25
C THR A 9 -3.43 -0.15 4.78
N GLY A 10 -2.96 -0.93 5.77
CA GLY A 10 -3.74 -2.04 6.31
C GLY A 10 -4.03 -3.13 5.27
N ALA A 11 -3.15 -3.28 4.27
CA ALA A 11 -3.41 -4.08 3.09
C ALA A 11 -3.33 -5.60 3.33
N ALA A 12 -2.84 -6.07 4.48
CA ALA A 12 -2.72 -7.50 4.77
C ALA A 12 -4.05 -8.11 5.24
N SER A 13 -5.03 -7.32 5.69
CA SER A 13 -6.29 -7.86 6.20
C SER A 13 -7.49 -6.91 6.07
N GLY A 14 -8.68 -7.40 6.40
CA GLY A 14 -9.89 -6.58 6.55
C GLY A 14 -10.26 -5.76 5.31
N ILE A 15 -10.62 -4.49 5.55
CA ILE A 15 -11.08 -3.57 4.50
C ILE A 15 -9.93 -3.21 3.55
N GLY A 16 -8.71 -3.03 4.05
CA GLY A 16 -7.54 -2.70 3.24
C GLY A 16 -7.23 -3.80 2.22
N ALA A 17 -7.23 -5.07 2.66
CA ALA A 17 -7.09 -6.22 1.75
C ALA A 17 -8.22 -6.30 0.71
N ALA A 18 -9.47 -6.07 1.12
CA ALA A 18 -10.61 -6.07 0.21
C ALA A 18 -10.52 -4.96 -0.85
N LEU A 19 -10.08 -3.76 -0.44
CA LEU A 19 -9.85 -2.62 -1.33
C LEU A 19 -8.70 -2.90 -2.30
N ALA A 20 -7.56 -3.37 -1.81
CA ALA A 20 -6.41 -3.74 -2.64
C ALA A 20 -6.81 -4.76 -3.72
N THR A 21 -7.58 -5.78 -3.32
CA THR A 21 -8.10 -6.79 -4.26
C THR A 21 -9.07 -6.19 -5.28
N LEU A 22 -9.97 -5.28 -4.86
CA LEU A 22 -10.87 -4.59 -5.78
C LEU A 22 -10.14 -3.72 -6.81
N LEU A 23 -9.13 -2.96 -6.37
CA LEU A 23 -8.31 -2.11 -7.24
C LEU A 23 -7.52 -2.94 -8.25
N ARG A 24 -6.86 -4.02 -7.81
CA ARG A 24 -6.15 -4.96 -8.69
C ARG A 24 -7.08 -5.57 -9.74
N ARG A 25 -8.29 -6.00 -9.35
CA ARG A 25 -9.32 -6.50 -10.28
C ARG A 25 -9.76 -5.48 -11.32
N ARG A 26 -9.58 -4.18 -11.06
CA ARG A 26 -9.86 -3.08 -12.01
C ARG A 26 -8.64 -2.70 -12.85
N GLY A 27 -7.55 -3.47 -12.79
CA GLY A 27 -6.31 -3.20 -13.53
C GLY A 27 -5.47 -2.06 -12.95
N VAL A 28 -5.72 -1.66 -11.71
CA VAL A 28 -4.92 -0.65 -11.02
C VAL A 28 -3.73 -1.33 -10.33
N GLN A 29 -2.54 -0.77 -10.49
CA GLN A 29 -1.37 -1.20 -9.72
C GLN A 29 -1.52 -0.78 -8.25
N VAL A 30 -1.29 -1.71 -7.34
CA VAL A 30 -1.46 -1.49 -5.90
C VAL A 30 -0.21 -1.89 -5.15
N ILE A 31 0.30 -0.97 -4.34
CA ILE A 31 1.35 -1.24 -3.35
C ILE A 31 0.67 -1.27 -1.97
N GLY A 32 0.73 -2.41 -1.30
CA GLY A 32 0.18 -2.55 0.05
C GLY A 32 1.20 -2.18 1.12
N LEU A 33 0.78 -1.45 2.14
CA LEU A 33 1.53 -1.22 3.37
C LEU A 33 0.80 -1.91 4.53
N ASP A 34 1.51 -2.69 5.34
CA ASP A 34 0.95 -3.29 6.54
C ASP A 34 2.06 -3.62 7.56
N ARG A 35 1.71 -3.69 8.84
CA ARG A 35 2.63 -4.14 9.89
C ARG A 35 2.99 -5.62 9.71
N THR A 36 2.05 -6.41 9.21
CA THR A 36 2.28 -7.81 8.87
C THR A 36 2.73 -7.92 7.42
N ALA A 37 3.98 -8.30 7.22
CA ALA A 37 4.50 -8.59 5.88
C ALA A 37 3.79 -9.81 5.30
N THR A 38 3.27 -9.66 4.08
CA THR A 38 2.81 -10.75 3.21
C THR A 38 3.56 -10.64 1.89
N ASP A 39 3.42 -11.60 0.98
CA ASP A 39 4.08 -11.54 -0.33
C ASP A 39 3.71 -10.26 -1.14
N ASP A 40 2.58 -9.64 -0.82
CA ASP A 40 2.00 -8.49 -1.53
C ASP A 40 2.10 -7.15 -0.77
N THR A 41 2.80 -7.09 0.37
CA THR A 41 2.88 -5.88 1.22
C THR A 41 4.31 -5.49 1.57
N ILE A 42 4.58 -4.19 1.58
CA ILE A 42 5.78 -3.61 2.18
C ILE A 42 5.51 -3.45 3.70
N PRO A 43 6.40 -3.94 4.57
CA PRO A 43 6.26 -3.76 6.01
C PRO A 43 6.25 -2.28 6.38
N CYS A 44 5.22 -1.84 7.11
CA CYS A 44 5.11 -0.47 7.58
C CYS A 44 4.25 -0.40 8.85
N ASP A 45 4.85 0.05 9.95
CA ASP A 45 4.14 0.46 11.16
C ASP A 45 3.92 1.97 11.13
N LEU A 46 2.66 2.37 10.88
CA LEU A 46 2.28 3.79 10.81
C LEU A 46 2.40 4.53 12.15
N SER A 47 2.65 3.82 13.26
CA SER A 47 2.94 4.45 14.56
C SER A 47 4.44 4.78 14.75
N ASP A 48 5.31 4.29 13.87
CA ASP A 48 6.76 4.50 13.92
C ASP A 48 7.24 5.33 12.70
N PRO A 49 7.68 6.58 12.90
CA PRO A 49 8.23 7.42 11.83
C PRO A 49 9.41 6.80 11.07
N HIS A 50 10.23 5.97 11.74
CA HIS A 50 11.34 5.29 11.08
C HIS A 50 10.85 4.19 10.15
N SER A 51 9.81 3.46 10.56
CA SER A 51 9.15 2.47 9.71
C SER A 51 8.48 3.11 8.49
N ILE A 52 7.82 4.26 8.67
CA ILE A 52 7.24 5.03 7.56
C ILE A 52 8.33 5.44 6.57
N GLN A 53 9.45 5.98 7.05
CA GLN A 53 10.56 6.38 6.18
C GLN A 53 11.11 5.19 5.39
N ALA A 54 11.35 4.06 6.04
CA ALA A 54 11.83 2.85 5.38
C ALA A 54 10.84 2.33 4.30
N ALA A 55 9.54 2.45 4.55
CA ALA A 55 8.52 2.11 3.54
C ALA A 55 8.56 3.09 2.36
N ILE A 56 8.69 4.39 2.61
CA ILE A 56 8.81 5.43 1.57
C ILE A 56 10.03 5.17 0.66
N ASP A 57 11.15 4.72 1.21
CA ASP A 57 12.36 4.40 0.43
C ASP A 57 12.13 3.28 -0.61
N ASN A 58 11.06 2.49 -0.45
CA ASN A 58 10.64 1.42 -1.36
C ASN A 58 9.46 1.83 -2.27
N LEU A 59 8.94 3.05 -2.14
CA LEU A 59 7.85 3.57 -2.97
C LEU A 59 8.39 4.31 -4.21
N PRO A 60 7.65 4.31 -5.33
CA PRO A 60 8.01 5.15 -6.47
C PRO A 60 7.84 6.63 -6.13
N ALA A 61 8.56 7.49 -6.86
CA ALA A 61 8.55 8.94 -6.64
C ALA A 61 7.17 9.61 -6.83
N GLN A 62 6.25 8.95 -7.54
CA GLN A 62 4.88 9.43 -7.77
C GLN A 62 3.88 8.32 -7.51
N LEU A 63 2.81 8.68 -6.81
CA LEU A 63 1.67 7.82 -6.52
C LEU A 63 0.43 8.35 -7.23
N GLY A 64 -0.42 7.43 -7.69
CA GLY A 64 -1.77 7.76 -8.17
C GLY A 64 -2.71 8.13 -7.03
N GLY A 65 -2.40 7.69 -5.81
CA GLY A 65 -3.12 8.03 -4.59
C GLY A 65 -2.64 7.24 -3.38
N LEU A 66 -3.09 7.68 -2.20
CA LEU A 66 -2.91 6.98 -0.92
C LEU A 66 -4.29 6.74 -0.31
N ALA A 67 -4.60 5.48 -0.02
CA ALA A 67 -5.78 5.07 0.70
C ALA A 67 -5.38 4.67 2.13
N ASN A 68 -5.69 5.54 3.10
CA ASN A 68 -5.55 5.24 4.52
C ASN A 68 -6.80 4.50 5.00
N VAL A 69 -6.63 3.20 5.22
CA VAL A 69 -7.64 2.24 5.70
C VAL A 69 -7.13 1.58 6.96
#